data_AF-A0A319CGH0-F1
#
_entry.id   AF-A0A319CGH0-F1
#
_cell.length_a   1.000
_cell.length_b   1.000
_cell.length_c   1.000
_cell.angle_alpha   90.00
_cell.angle_beta   90.00
_cell.angle_gamma   90.00
#
_symmetry.space_group_name_H-M   'P 1'
#
loop_
_entity.id
_entity.type
_entity.pdbx_description
1 polymer ?
#
loop_
_entity_poly.entity_id
_entity_poly.type
_entity_poly.pdbx_seq_one_letter_code
_entity_poly.pdbx_strand_id
1 'polypeptide(L)'
;MSSSTYAGSRAANRPSILDPARPIRGLTIAFCLWKVLVFLVIVSCPGLGYDTSTSHLYEYQDPNSSDVISEDIEDLLLTVPRKFVRWDSIYFLHIAQQGYVFEQEWAFGYGYTQALAYLTSVLQNLTGLGGGVIIAIEAILLSHIAHYLSVLALYRLSVNVFGNDSTTQRLICLLSTALHIICPAGAFLSAPYGESLFSFLNITGFYLYSSAYLDNKNGKRLSGDFKTLLSAVLFSAATTVRSNGILSGILFAYDAFLQLRRVVSQSMSLNACAHLLVAIVSGCIIALGLILPQYIAHTAYCGNDPHSRPWCQWYVPSIYGWVQSHYWYVIF
;
A
#
# COMPACT_ATOMS: atom_id res chain seq x y z
N MET A 1 -49.69 -34.28 -33.09
CA MET A 1 -49.91 -32.82 -33.01
C MET A 1 -50.09 -32.43 -31.55
N SER A 2 -49.04 -31.96 -30.89
CA SER A 2 -49.09 -30.91 -29.85
C SER A 2 -47.66 -30.68 -29.34
N SER A 3 -46.99 -29.75 -30.00
CA SER A 3 -45.71 -29.17 -29.60
C SER A 3 -45.94 -28.24 -28.40
N SER A 4 -45.35 -28.54 -27.24
CA SER A 4 -45.14 -27.53 -26.19
C SER A 4 -43.67 -27.09 -26.24
N THR A 5 -43.47 -25.98 -26.95
CA THR A 5 -42.25 -25.17 -26.86
C THR A 5 -42.19 -24.54 -25.47
N TYR A 6 -41.29 -25.04 -24.62
CA TYR A 6 -40.85 -24.32 -23.43
C TYR A 6 -40.08 -23.07 -23.89
N ALA A 7 -40.78 -21.94 -23.90
CA ALA A 7 -40.18 -20.62 -24.01
C ALA A 7 -39.34 -20.38 -22.76
N GLY A 8 -38.03 -20.56 -22.87
CA GLY A 8 -37.07 -20.07 -21.90
C GLY A 8 -37.16 -18.55 -21.83
N SER A 9 -37.92 -18.06 -20.85
CA SER A 9 -37.96 -16.66 -20.46
C SER A 9 -36.53 -16.16 -20.21
N ARG A 10 -36.01 -15.34 -21.13
CA ARG A 10 -34.82 -14.51 -20.91
C ARG A 10 -35.08 -13.66 -19.67
N ALA A 11 -34.45 -14.00 -18.56
CA ALA A 11 -34.39 -13.11 -17.40
C ALA A 11 -33.88 -11.75 -17.89
N ALA A 12 -34.71 -10.72 -17.74
CA ALA A 12 -34.37 -9.37 -18.11
C ALA A 12 -33.09 -8.96 -17.38
N ASN A 13 -32.02 -8.70 -18.15
CA ASN A 13 -30.78 -8.10 -17.66
C ASN A 13 -31.10 -6.73 -17.10
N ARG A 14 -31.47 -6.65 -15.82
CA ARG A 14 -31.38 -5.39 -15.08
C ARG A 14 -29.90 -5.03 -15.04
N PRO A 15 -29.49 -3.83 -15.46
CA PRO A 15 -28.11 -3.41 -15.33
C PRO A 15 -27.77 -3.35 -13.83
N SER A 16 -27.08 -4.39 -13.35
CA SER A 16 -26.46 -4.39 -12.03
C SER A 16 -25.18 -3.58 -12.12
N ILE A 17 -24.92 -2.70 -11.15
CA ILE A 17 -23.64 -1.98 -11.01
C ILE A 17 -22.47 -2.97 -10.98
N LEU A 18 -22.70 -4.14 -10.39
CA LEU A 18 -21.78 -5.27 -10.35
C LEU A 18 -22.21 -6.30 -11.40
N ASP A 19 -21.83 -6.08 -12.65
CA ASP A 19 -22.02 -7.03 -13.76
C ASP A 19 -20.79 -7.97 -13.88
N PRO A 20 -20.95 -9.28 -13.65
CA PRO A 20 -19.87 -10.26 -13.83
C PRO A 20 -19.31 -10.34 -15.26
N ALA A 21 -20.05 -9.85 -16.27
CA ALA A 21 -19.58 -9.82 -17.65
C ALA A 21 -18.59 -8.66 -17.93
N ARG A 22 -18.64 -7.59 -17.13
CA ARG A 22 -17.72 -6.43 -17.23
C ARG A 22 -17.19 -6.03 -15.85
N PRO A 23 -16.42 -6.92 -15.19
CA PRO A 23 -16.08 -6.80 -13.78
C PRO A 23 -15.24 -5.55 -13.49
N ILE A 24 -14.26 -5.22 -14.33
CA ILE A 24 -13.41 -4.03 -14.14
C ILE A 24 -14.24 -2.74 -14.19
N ARG A 25 -15.19 -2.64 -15.14
CA ARG A 25 -16.06 -1.46 -15.25
C ARG A 25 -16.95 -1.32 -14.02
N GLY A 26 -17.57 -2.43 -13.59
CA GLY A 26 -18.42 -2.44 -12.39
C GLY A 26 -17.65 -2.04 -11.13
N LEU A 27 -16.45 -2.59 -10.94
CA LEU A 27 -15.56 -2.25 -9.82
C LEU A 27 -15.10 -0.79 -9.87
N THR A 28 -14.82 -0.24 -11.06
CA THR A 28 -14.44 1.17 -11.21
C THR A 28 -15.58 2.09 -10.80
N ILE A 29 -16.80 1.81 -11.26
CA ILE A 29 -17.99 2.59 -10.89
C ILE A 29 -18.23 2.50 -9.39
N ALA A 30 -18.21 1.29 -8.81
CA ALA A 30 -18.37 1.07 -7.38
C ALA A 30 -17.31 1.82 -6.55
N PHE A 31 -16.05 1.79 -6.99
CA PHE A 31 -14.95 2.52 -6.35
C PHE A 31 -15.20 4.03 -6.37
N CYS A 32 -15.53 4.62 -7.53
CA CYS A 32 -15.79 6.04 -7.63
C CYS A 32 -16.98 6.47 -6.75
N LEU A 33 -18.08 5.71 -6.78
CA LEU A 33 -19.25 5.99 -5.93
C LEU A 33 -18.90 5.95 -4.44
N TRP A 34 -18.12 4.93 -4.02
CA TRP A 34 -17.67 4.81 -2.65
C TRP A 34 -16.74 5.96 -2.23
N LYS A 35 -15.79 6.34 -3.09
CA LYS A 35 -14.88 7.45 -2.80
C LYS A 35 -15.61 8.79 -2.73
N VAL A 36 -16.59 9.03 -3.60
CA VAL A 36 -17.47 10.21 -3.51
C VAL A 36 -18.24 10.19 -2.20
N LEU A 37 -18.81 9.07 -1.79
CA LEU A 37 -19.52 8.96 -0.51
C LEU A 37 -18.59 9.27 0.67
N VAL A 38 -17.40 8.67 0.73
CA VAL A 38 -16.41 8.92 1.79
C VAL A 38 -15.97 10.37 1.80
N PHE A 39 -15.71 10.97 0.64
CA PHE A 39 -15.38 12.38 0.51
C PHE A 39 -16.49 13.28 1.06
N LEU A 40 -17.75 13.04 0.67
CA LEU A 40 -18.90 13.79 1.16
C LEU A 40 -19.06 13.67 2.67
N VAL A 41 -18.86 12.47 3.23
CA VAL A 41 -18.90 12.25 4.68
C VAL A 41 -17.81 13.07 5.38
N ILE A 42 -16.55 12.99 4.92
CA ILE A 42 -15.42 13.71 5.53
C ILE A 42 -15.63 15.22 5.47
N VAL A 43 -16.04 15.75 4.32
CA VAL A 43 -16.24 17.21 4.15
C VAL A 43 -17.45 17.70 4.93
N SER A 44 -18.51 16.88 5.08
CA SER A 44 -19.71 17.23 5.83
C SER A 44 -19.56 17.12 7.35
N CYS A 45 -18.47 16.54 7.85
CA CYS A 45 -18.23 16.48 9.30
C CYS A 45 -18.09 17.90 9.88
N PRO A 46 -18.93 18.28 10.86
CA PRO A 46 -18.90 19.62 11.47
C PRO A 46 -17.75 19.79 12.46
N GLY A 47 -17.30 21.03 12.63
CA GLY A 47 -16.31 21.43 13.63
C GLY A 47 -14.85 21.26 13.20
N LEU A 48 -13.94 21.90 13.97
CA LEU A 48 -12.48 21.81 13.80
C LEU A 48 -11.95 20.38 14.00
N GLY A 49 -12.75 19.49 14.61
CA GLY A 49 -12.34 18.17 15.05
C GLY A 49 -11.72 18.23 16.46
N TYR A 50 -11.57 17.07 17.09
CA TYR A 50 -10.86 16.96 18.37
C TYR A 50 -9.36 17.25 18.21
N ASP A 51 -8.81 16.90 17.04
CA ASP A 51 -7.43 17.16 16.68
C ASP A 51 -7.30 18.52 15.97
N THR A 52 -6.56 19.44 16.59
CA THR A 52 -6.27 20.78 16.09
C THR A 52 -4.87 20.90 15.50
N SER A 53 -4.04 19.86 15.58
CA SER A 53 -2.62 19.94 15.20
C SER A 53 -2.38 20.29 13.72
N THR A 54 -3.39 20.08 12.86
CA THR A 54 -3.36 20.57 11.49
C THR A 54 -3.33 22.07 11.32
N SER A 55 -3.85 22.88 12.25
CA SER A 55 -3.80 24.34 12.10
C SER A 55 -2.35 24.83 12.04
N HIS A 56 -1.47 24.23 12.84
CA HIS A 56 -0.06 24.59 12.91
C HIS A 56 0.73 24.25 11.63
N LEU A 57 0.34 23.22 10.88
CA LEU A 57 0.98 22.89 9.60
C LEU A 57 0.79 23.99 8.55
N TYR A 58 -0.35 24.68 8.57
CA TYR A 58 -0.69 25.71 7.60
C TYR A 58 -0.38 27.13 8.09
N GLU A 59 -0.44 27.37 9.39
CA GLU A 59 -0.20 28.68 10.01
C GLU A 59 1.27 29.12 9.96
N TYR A 60 2.22 28.17 9.83
CA TYR A 60 3.64 28.50 9.66
C TYR A 60 4.00 28.97 8.23
N GLN A 61 3.08 28.82 7.26
CA GLN A 61 3.44 28.89 5.85
C GLN A 61 2.98 30.15 5.11
N ASP A 62 2.34 31.12 5.79
CA ASP A 62 1.92 32.38 5.14
C ASP A 62 2.00 33.64 6.01
N PRO A 63 3.00 34.50 5.73
CA PRO A 63 2.83 35.95 5.83
C PRO A 63 2.85 36.66 4.48
N ASN A 64 3.13 35.98 3.35
CA ASN A 64 3.55 36.66 2.12
C ASN A 64 3.07 36.04 0.77
N SER A 65 2.26 34.98 0.72
CA SER A 65 1.69 34.57 -0.57
C SER A 65 0.63 35.58 -1.01
N SER A 66 0.94 36.28 -2.10
CA SER A 66 0.11 37.29 -2.73
C SER A 66 -0.30 36.74 -4.09
N ASP A 67 -1.03 35.62 -4.09
CA ASP A 67 -1.56 35.03 -5.31
C ASP A 67 -3.05 35.35 -5.45
N VAL A 68 -3.40 35.82 -6.64
CA VAL A 68 -4.74 36.26 -7.05
C VAL A 68 -5.60 35.02 -7.31
N ILE A 69 -6.00 34.33 -6.25
CA ILE A 69 -7.03 33.29 -6.29
C ILE A 69 -8.27 33.89 -5.62
N SER A 70 -9.47 33.67 -6.18
CA SER A 70 -10.72 34.12 -5.55
C SER A 70 -10.82 33.56 -4.13
N GLU A 71 -11.16 34.40 -3.14
CA GLU A 71 -11.22 34.05 -1.71
C GLU A 71 -11.96 32.73 -1.44
N ASP A 72 -13.02 32.44 -2.20
CA ASP A 72 -13.81 31.20 -2.09
C ASP A 72 -13.06 29.92 -2.50
N ILE A 73 -12.18 30.02 -3.52
CA ILE A 73 -11.37 28.89 -4.00
C ILE A 73 -10.20 28.66 -3.04
N GLU A 74 -9.61 29.73 -2.53
CA GLU A 74 -8.54 29.65 -1.54
C GLU A 74 -9.04 29.02 -0.23
N ASP A 75 -10.20 29.44 0.26
CA ASP A 75 -10.82 28.87 1.45
C ASP A 75 -11.18 27.39 1.25
N LEU A 76 -11.66 27.00 0.06
CA LEU A 76 -11.94 25.60 -0.25
C LEU A 76 -10.66 24.75 -0.36
N LEU A 77 -9.62 25.27 -1.00
CA LEU A 77 -8.32 24.61 -1.17
C LEU A 77 -7.57 24.45 0.16
N LEU A 78 -7.82 25.34 1.13
CA LEU A 78 -7.27 25.23 2.48
C LEU A 78 -8.15 24.31 3.35
N THR A 79 -9.46 24.44 3.28
CA THR A 79 -10.39 23.78 4.21
C THR A 79 -10.58 22.30 3.92
N VAL A 80 -10.59 21.88 2.65
CA VAL A 80 -10.82 20.46 2.30
C VAL A 80 -9.64 19.57 2.70
N PRO A 81 -8.38 19.84 2.31
CA PRO A 81 -7.24 19.01 2.71
C PRO A 81 -7.05 18.96 4.22
N ARG A 82 -7.34 20.05 4.95
CA ARG A 82 -7.34 20.10 6.43
C ARG A 82 -8.28 19.07 7.07
N LYS A 83 -9.36 18.66 6.41
CA LYS A 83 -10.26 17.62 6.94
C LYS A 83 -9.74 16.20 6.73
N PHE A 84 -8.86 16.00 5.76
CA PHE A 84 -8.23 14.71 5.45
C PHE A 84 -6.92 14.49 6.19
N VAL A 85 -6.13 15.54 6.35
CA VAL A 85 -4.92 15.52 7.18
C VAL A 85 -5.38 15.61 8.63
N ARG A 86 -5.26 14.53 9.41
CA ARG A 86 -5.43 14.50 10.87
C ARG A 86 -4.58 13.39 11.48
N TRP A 87 -4.21 13.54 12.75
CA TRP A 87 -3.45 12.56 13.52
C TRP A 87 -2.10 12.21 12.85
N ASP A 88 -1.81 10.92 12.71
CA ASP A 88 -0.58 10.37 12.15
C ASP A 88 -0.22 10.94 10.75
N SER A 89 -1.22 11.34 9.96
CA SER A 89 -0.99 11.94 8.64
C SER A 89 -0.17 13.23 8.67
N ILE A 90 -0.16 13.94 9.79
CA ILE A 90 0.66 15.14 9.99
C ILE A 90 2.15 14.79 9.95
N TYR A 91 2.53 13.67 10.58
CA TYR A 91 3.91 13.18 10.52
C TYR A 91 4.28 12.77 9.11
N PHE A 92 3.40 12.07 8.38
CA PHE A 92 3.69 11.67 7.02
C PHE A 92 3.94 12.88 6.08
N LEU A 93 3.15 13.94 6.21
CA LEU A 93 3.34 15.18 5.45
C LEU A 93 4.61 15.92 5.87
N HIS A 94 4.85 16.05 7.18
CA HIS A 94 6.04 16.71 7.71
C HIS A 94 7.32 16.01 7.23
N ILE A 95 7.40 14.68 7.35
CA ILE A 95 8.55 13.89 6.92
C ILE A 95 8.75 13.99 5.41
N ALA A 96 7.66 14.01 4.61
CA ALA A 96 7.79 14.18 3.17
C ALA A 96 8.34 15.56 2.78
N GLN A 97 8.06 16.59 3.58
CA GLN A 97 8.49 17.96 3.32
C GLN A 97 9.90 18.27 3.84
N GLN A 98 10.23 17.83 5.07
CA GLN A 98 11.44 18.21 5.79
C GLN A 98 12.43 17.04 5.98
N GLY A 99 12.03 15.82 5.62
CA GLY A 99 12.75 14.61 5.98
C GLY A 99 12.55 14.22 7.44
N TYR A 100 13.30 13.22 7.89
CA TYR A 100 13.28 12.78 9.29
C TYR A 100 14.08 13.75 10.16
N VAL A 101 13.36 14.62 10.89
CA VAL A 101 13.93 15.62 11.80
C VAL A 101 13.98 15.06 13.22
N PHE A 102 12.92 14.35 13.62
CA PHE A 102 12.80 13.84 14.98
C PHE A 102 12.92 12.30 15.04
N GLU A 103 13.45 11.79 16.15
CA GLU A 103 13.64 10.34 16.33
C GLU A 103 12.31 9.57 16.32
N GLN A 104 11.25 10.14 16.92
CA GLN A 104 9.92 9.52 16.96
C GLN A 104 9.28 9.34 15.57
N GLU A 105 9.73 10.09 14.56
CA GLU A 105 9.17 10.03 13.22
C GLU A 105 9.42 8.70 12.54
N TRP A 106 10.44 7.96 12.97
CA TRP A 106 10.79 6.64 12.45
C TRP A 106 9.74 5.55 12.77
N ALA A 107 8.72 5.86 13.58
CA ALA A 107 7.51 5.04 13.68
C ALA A 107 6.66 5.08 12.40
N PHE A 108 6.73 6.17 11.63
CA PHE A 108 5.97 6.40 10.42
C PHE A 108 6.76 5.91 9.21
N GLY A 109 6.23 4.88 8.54
CA GLY A 109 6.97 4.03 7.60
C GLY A 109 7.78 4.75 6.53
N TYR A 110 9.07 4.44 6.49
CA TYR A 110 10.06 5.01 5.57
C TYR A 110 9.66 4.91 4.10
N GLY A 111 9.11 3.78 3.67
CA GLY A 111 8.72 3.59 2.28
C GLY A 111 7.62 4.56 1.82
N TYR A 112 6.67 4.88 2.69
CA TYR A 112 5.58 5.80 2.33
C TYR A 112 6.10 7.23 2.21
N THR A 113 6.85 7.68 3.21
CA THR A 113 7.34 9.06 3.29
C THR A 113 8.31 9.36 2.15
N GLN A 114 9.19 8.42 1.79
CA GLN A 114 10.08 8.57 0.63
C GLN A 114 9.32 8.56 -0.70
N ALA A 115 8.30 7.71 -0.85
CA ALA A 115 7.48 7.70 -2.06
C ALA A 115 6.72 9.03 -2.23
N LEU A 116 6.20 9.59 -1.14
CA LEU A 116 5.54 10.89 -1.14
C LEU A 116 6.52 12.03 -1.43
N ALA A 117 7.67 12.07 -0.74
CA ALA A 117 8.72 13.08 -0.98
C ALA A 117 9.20 13.07 -2.43
N TYR A 118 9.41 11.89 -3.01
CA TYR A 118 9.78 11.75 -4.42
C TYR A 118 8.67 12.28 -5.35
N LEU A 119 7.42 11.88 -5.13
CA LEU A 119 6.27 12.36 -5.90
C LEU A 119 6.16 13.88 -5.85
N THR A 120 6.24 14.46 -4.66
CA THR A 120 6.24 15.91 -4.43
C THR A 120 7.38 16.59 -5.17
N SER A 121 8.61 16.07 -5.07
CA SER A 121 9.76 16.67 -5.77
C SER A 121 9.60 16.67 -7.30
N VAL A 122 9.03 15.60 -7.86
CA VAL A 122 8.77 15.49 -9.30
C VAL A 122 7.68 16.48 -9.72
N LEU A 123 6.58 16.56 -8.98
CA LEU A 123 5.47 17.46 -9.29
C LEU A 123 5.82 18.94 -9.10
N GLN A 124 6.59 19.27 -8.06
CA GLN A 124 7.13 20.62 -7.86
C GLN A 124 8.03 21.04 -9.02
N ASN A 125 8.92 20.17 -9.49
CA ASN A 125 9.77 20.46 -10.65
C ASN A 125 8.98 20.63 -11.95
N LEU A 126 7.82 19.97 -12.10
CA LEU A 126 6.98 20.06 -13.29
C LEU A 126 6.03 21.25 -13.28
N THR A 127 5.48 21.60 -12.13
CA THR A 127 4.40 22.61 -12.00
C THR A 127 4.87 23.93 -11.40
N GLY A 128 6.00 23.94 -10.69
CA GLY A 128 6.46 25.09 -9.90
C GLY A 128 5.64 25.34 -8.63
N LEU A 129 4.58 24.57 -8.39
CA LEU A 129 3.69 24.71 -7.24
C LEU A 129 4.22 23.86 -6.07
N GLY A 130 4.47 24.49 -4.93
CA GLY A 130 4.92 23.82 -3.71
C GLY A 130 4.25 24.40 -2.46
N GLY A 131 4.22 23.64 -1.38
CA GLY A 131 3.61 24.06 -0.11
C GLY A 131 2.89 22.90 0.60
N GLY A 132 2.63 23.05 1.91
CA GLY A 132 2.02 21.99 2.72
C GLY A 132 0.64 21.52 2.21
N VAL A 133 -0.16 22.44 1.67
CA VAL A 133 -1.49 22.16 1.08
C VAL A 133 -1.36 21.27 -0.16
N ILE A 134 -0.38 21.55 -1.02
CA ILE A 134 -0.16 20.78 -2.25
C ILE A 134 0.32 19.37 -1.89
N ILE A 135 1.24 19.24 -0.94
CA ILE A 135 1.71 17.93 -0.43
C ILE A 135 0.53 17.13 0.14
N ALA A 136 -0.38 17.78 0.88
CA ALA A 136 -1.58 17.14 1.39
C ALA A 136 -2.48 16.59 0.26
N ILE A 137 -2.71 17.37 -0.80
CA ILE A 137 -3.49 16.96 -1.96
C ILE A 137 -2.80 15.79 -2.69
N GLU A 138 -1.49 15.88 -2.90
CA GLU A 138 -0.68 14.82 -3.52
C GLU A 138 -0.78 13.51 -2.73
N ALA A 139 -0.72 13.60 -1.39
CA ALA A 139 -0.82 12.42 -0.54
C ALA A 139 -2.23 11.81 -0.54
N ILE A 140 -3.29 12.64 -0.57
CA ILE A 140 -4.68 12.17 -0.77
C ILE A 140 -4.81 11.45 -2.11
N LEU A 141 -4.28 12.04 -3.19
CA LEU A 141 -4.30 11.44 -4.53
C LEU A 141 -3.53 10.12 -4.57
N LEU A 142 -2.34 10.06 -3.95
CA LEU A 142 -1.55 8.86 -3.81
C LEU A 142 -2.34 7.74 -3.11
N SER A 143 -3.03 8.05 -2.01
CA SER A 143 -3.88 7.08 -1.31
C SER A 143 -5.03 6.57 -2.17
N HIS A 144 -5.69 7.43 -2.95
CA HIS A 144 -6.78 7.03 -3.84
C HIS A 144 -6.29 6.17 -5.01
N ILE A 145 -5.21 6.58 -5.67
CA ILE A 145 -4.61 5.85 -6.79
C ILE A 145 -4.12 4.48 -6.30
N ALA A 146 -3.38 4.43 -5.19
CA ALA A 146 -2.90 3.19 -4.61
C ALA A 146 -4.06 2.25 -4.23
N HIS A 147 -5.11 2.77 -3.57
CA HIS A 147 -6.28 1.94 -3.24
C HIS A 147 -6.97 1.41 -4.51
N TYR A 148 -7.13 2.23 -5.55
CA TYR A 148 -7.71 1.75 -6.80
C TYR A 148 -6.87 0.67 -7.48
N LEU A 149 -5.54 0.84 -7.53
CA LEU A 149 -4.64 -0.17 -8.06
C LEU A 149 -4.65 -1.46 -7.22
N SER A 150 -4.77 -1.33 -5.90
CA SER A 150 -4.97 -2.46 -4.97
C SER A 150 -6.24 -3.25 -5.30
N VAL A 151 -7.35 -2.57 -5.57
CA VAL A 151 -8.63 -3.17 -6.02
C VAL A 151 -8.44 -3.97 -7.32
N LEU A 152 -7.73 -3.40 -8.31
CA LEU A 152 -7.46 -4.11 -9.57
C LEU A 152 -6.55 -5.32 -9.36
N ALA A 153 -5.51 -5.20 -8.53
CA ALA A 153 -4.60 -6.28 -8.20
C ALA A 153 -5.33 -7.42 -7.46
N LEU A 154 -6.21 -7.08 -6.51
CA LEU A 154 -7.00 -8.05 -5.75
C LEU A 154 -7.96 -8.83 -6.66
N TYR A 155 -8.60 -8.16 -7.62
CA TYR A 155 -9.44 -8.84 -8.60
C TYR A 155 -8.63 -9.87 -9.41
N ARG A 156 -7.44 -9.47 -9.90
CA ARG A 156 -6.56 -10.37 -10.67
C ARG A 156 -6.01 -11.53 -9.82
N LEU A 157 -5.64 -11.25 -8.57
CA LEU A 157 -5.24 -12.29 -7.62
C LEU A 157 -6.38 -13.28 -7.35
N SER A 158 -7.60 -12.78 -7.14
CA SER A 158 -8.78 -13.62 -6.92
C SER A 158 -9.03 -14.54 -8.11
N VAL A 159 -8.86 -14.04 -9.34
CA VAL A 159 -8.96 -14.85 -10.56
C VAL A 159 -7.88 -15.94 -10.60
N ASN A 160 -6.64 -15.66 -10.19
CA ASN A 160 -5.58 -16.68 -10.13
C ASN A 160 -5.88 -17.78 -9.10
N VAL A 161 -6.54 -17.44 -8.00
CA VAL A 161 -6.80 -18.36 -6.87
C VAL A 161 -8.09 -19.16 -7.08
N PHE A 162 -9.19 -18.50 -7.41
CA PHE A 162 -10.52 -19.12 -7.50
C PHE A 162 -10.91 -19.56 -8.92
N GLY A 163 -10.22 -19.06 -9.95
CA GLY A 163 -10.56 -19.28 -11.36
C GLY A 163 -11.62 -18.32 -11.90
N ASN A 164 -11.93 -18.44 -13.19
CA ASN A 164 -12.86 -17.55 -13.91
C ASN A 164 -13.78 -18.30 -14.90
N ASP A 165 -13.84 -19.63 -14.81
CA ASP A 165 -14.53 -20.46 -15.80
C ASP A 165 -16.03 -20.52 -15.51
N SER A 166 -16.39 -20.62 -14.23
CA SER A 166 -17.79 -20.63 -13.77
C SER A 166 -18.30 -19.23 -13.39
N THR A 167 -19.60 -19.00 -13.60
CA THR A 167 -20.31 -17.80 -13.13
C THR A 167 -20.14 -17.58 -11.63
N THR A 168 -20.12 -18.66 -10.83
CA THR A 168 -19.93 -18.57 -9.37
C THR A 168 -18.53 -18.07 -9.01
N GLN A 169 -17.49 -18.55 -9.72
CA GLN A 169 -16.11 -18.10 -9.49
C GLN A 169 -15.94 -16.61 -9.83
N ARG A 170 -16.54 -16.18 -10.96
CA ARG A 170 -16.61 -14.76 -11.35
C ARG A 170 -17.24 -13.90 -10.26
N LEU A 171 -18.36 -14.38 -9.72
CA LEU A 171 -19.09 -13.68 -8.67
C LEU A 171 -18.25 -13.58 -7.38
N ILE A 172 -17.56 -14.66 -6.98
CA ILE A 172 -16.68 -14.65 -5.80
C ILE A 172 -15.56 -13.62 -5.97
N CYS A 173 -14.89 -13.59 -7.13
CA CYS A 173 -13.83 -12.62 -7.40
C CYS A 173 -14.36 -11.17 -7.35
N LEU A 174 -15.55 -10.95 -7.93
CA LEU A 174 -16.19 -9.63 -7.96
C LEU A 174 -16.60 -9.18 -6.55
N LEU A 175 -17.24 -10.05 -5.77
CA LEU A 175 -17.69 -9.75 -4.42
C LEU A 175 -16.53 -9.55 -3.46
N SER A 176 -15.50 -10.39 -3.51
CA SER A 176 -14.29 -10.21 -2.69
C SER A 176 -13.66 -8.84 -2.93
N THR A 177 -13.58 -8.43 -4.20
CA THR A 177 -13.02 -7.12 -4.56
C THR A 177 -13.95 -5.97 -4.18
N ALA A 178 -15.27 -6.13 -4.32
CA ALA A 178 -16.24 -5.12 -3.91
C ALA A 178 -16.25 -4.89 -2.38
N LEU A 179 -16.07 -5.95 -1.60
CA LEU A 179 -15.93 -5.85 -0.14
C LEU A 179 -14.66 -5.10 0.27
N HIS A 180 -13.56 -5.27 -0.48
CA HIS A 180 -12.34 -4.50 -0.27
C HIS A 180 -12.55 -2.99 -0.51
N ILE A 181 -13.36 -2.63 -1.50
CA ILE A 181 -13.74 -1.22 -1.74
C ILE A 181 -14.48 -0.65 -0.52
N ILE A 182 -15.47 -1.38 0.01
CA ILE A 182 -16.36 -0.94 1.10
C ILE A 182 -15.73 -1.20 2.49
N CYS A 183 -14.39 -1.29 2.57
CA CYS A 183 -13.69 -1.53 3.82
C CYS A 183 -14.08 -0.49 4.90
N PRO A 184 -14.37 -0.90 6.15
CA PRO A 184 -14.73 0.02 7.24
C PRO A 184 -13.65 1.06 7.53
N ALA A 185 -12.39 0.81 7.14
CA ALA A 185 -11.29 1.77 7.20
C ALA A 185 -11.30 2.80 6.03
N GLY A 186 -12.45 3.04 5.40
CA GLY A 186 -12.56 3.82 4.16
C GLY A 186 -11.97 5.25 4.21
N ALA A 187 -12.03 5.90 5.38
CA ALA A 187 -11.42 7.22 5.58
C ALA A 187 -9.88 7.15 5.54
N PHE A 188 -9.26 6.19 6.24
CA PHE A 188 -7.80 5.98 6.21
C PHE A 188 -7.30 5.62 4.81
N LEU A 189 -8.10 4.89 4.02
CA LEU A 189 -7.77 4.58 2.62
C LEU A 189 -7.96 5.77 1.65
N SER A 190 -8.40 6.92 2.16
CA SER A 190 -8.64 8.16 1.40
C SER A 190 -7.78 9.32 1.92
N ALA A 191 -7.33 9.25 3.16
CA ALA A 191 -6.45 10.23 3.79
C ALA A 191 -4.96 9.89 3.57
N PRO A 192 -4.02 10.82 3.89
CA PRO A 192 -2.57 10.62 3.75
C PRO A 192 -2.01 9.58 4.72
N TYR A 193 -2.17 8.31 4.37
CA TYR A 193 -1.82 7.16 5.21
C TYR A 193 -1.14 6.08 4.36
N GLY A 194 -0.24 5.33 4.97
CA GLY A 194 0.54 4.27 4.31
C GLY A 194 -0.29 3.04 3.90
N GLU A 195 -1.49 2.87 4.44
CA GLU A 195 -2.34 1.69 4.32
C GLU A 195 -2.71 1.37 2.87
N SER A 196 -3.08 2.39 2.09
CA SER A 196 -3.45 2.21 0.67
C SER A 196 -2.26 1.76 -0.16
N LEU A 197 -1.09 2.38 0.04
CA LEU A 197 0.15 2.04 -0.67
C LEU A 197 0.64 0.64 -0.27
N PHE A 198 0.64 0.34 1.03
CA PHE A 198 0.96 -0.97 1.56
C PHE A 198 0.06 -2.05 0.94
N SER A 199 -1.25 -1.82 0.96
CA SER A 199 -2.24 -2.74 0.40
C SER A 199 -1.97 -3.01 -1.08
N PHE A 200 -1.71 -1.97 -1.88
CA PHE A 200 -1.37 -2.11 -3.29
C PHE A 200 -0.12 -2.95 -3.51
N LEU A 201 0.99 -2.60 -2.88
CA LEU A 201 2.27 -3.29 -3.05
C LEU A 201 2.17 -4.75 -2.62
N ASN A 202 1.56 -5.01 -1.45
CA ASN A 202 1.46 -6.35 -0.89
C ASN A 202 0.53 -7.25 -1.71
N ILE A 203 -0.66 -6.76 -2.10
CA ILE A 203 -1.60 -7.53 -2.92
C ILE A 203 -1.03 -7.78 -4.33
N THR A 204 -0.34 -6.80 -4.91
CA THR A 204 0.35 -6.99 -6.19
C THR A 204 1.49 -8.00 -6.07
N GLY A 205 2.21 -8.01 -4.95
CA GLY A 205 3.19 -9.05 -4.61
C GLY A 205 2.55 -10.45 -4.62
N PHE A 206 1.41 -10.63 -3.95
CA PHE A 206 0.67 -11.91 -3.97
C PHE A 206 0.17 -12.28 -5.37
N TYR A 207 -0.31 -11.31 -6.16
CA TYR A 207 -0.72 -11.54 -7.54
C TYR A 207 0.46 -12.05 -8.39
N LEU A 208 1.63 -11.43 -8.30
CA LEU A 208 2.81 -11.86 -9.03
C LEU A 208 3.32 -13.22 -8.56
N TYR A 209 3.32 -13.48 -7.24
CA TYR A 209 3.71 -14.78 -6.68
C TYR A 209 2.78 -15.91 -7.17
N SER A 210 1.46 -15.69 -7.13
CA SER A 210 0.50 -16.67 -7.67
C SER A 210 0.64 -16.86 -9.18
N SER A 211 0.90 -15.78 -9.93
CA SER A 211 1.17 -15.87 -11.37
C SER A 211 2.47 -16.61 -11.68
N ALA A 212 3.51 -16.44 -10.85
CA ALA A 212 4.78 -17.15 -10.97
C ALA A 212 4.59 -18.66 -10.77
N TYR A 213 3.80 -19.04 -9.76
CA TYR A 213 3.44 -20.43 -9.52
C TYR A 213 2.71 -21.08 -10.71
N LEU A 214 1.74 -20.36 -11.30
CA LEU A 214 1.01 -20.83 -12.49
C LEU A 214 1.93 -20.95 -13.73
N ASP A 215 2.82 -19.99 -13.94
CA ASP A 215 3.78 -20.04 -15.04
C ASP A 215 4.76 -21.21 -14.91
N ASN A 216 5.27 -21.46 -13.70
CA ASN A 216 6.14 -22.59 -13.40
C ASN A 216 5.41 -23.93 -13.63
N LYS A 217 4.14 -24.03 -13.24
CA LYS A 217 3.30 -25.21 -13.51
C LYS A 217 3.11 -25.45 -15.01
N ASN A 218 3.03 -24.38 -15.81
CA ASN A 218 2.89 -24.44 -17.26
C ASN A 218 4.23 -24.61 -18.00
N GLY A 219 5.35 -24.84 -17.28
CA GLY A 219 6.68 -25.02 -17.85
C GLY A 219 7.39 -23.72 -18.28
N LYS A 220 6.79 -22.55 -18.03
CA LYS A 220 7.35 -21.22 -18.36
C LYS A 220 8.28 -20.72 -17.26
N ARG A 221 9.37 -21.44 -17.04
CA ARG A 221 10.24 -21.25 -15.88
C ARG A 221 10.88 -19.87 -15.75
N LEU A 222 11.48 -19.35 -16.83
CA LEU A 222 12.12 -18.02 -16.82
C LEU A 222 11.13 -16.92 -16.42
N SER A 223 9.89 -17.00 -16.92
CA SER A 223 8.81 -16.07 -16.56
C SER A 223 8.42 -16.22 -15.09
N GLY A 224 8.30 -17.47 -14.61
CA GLY A 224 8.00 -17.76 -13.21
C GLY A 224 9.06 -17.22 -12.26
N ASP A 225 10.34 -17.55 -12.49
CA ASP A 225 11.45 -17.11 -11.64
C ASP A 225 11.58 -15.57 -11.62
N PHE A 226 11.40 -14.90 -12.78
CA PHE A 226 11.38 -13.44 -12.85
C PHE A 226 10.22 -12.84 -12.03
N LYS A 227 9.00 -13.39 -12.14
CA LYS A 227 7.84 -12.94 -11.36
C LYS A 227 8.02 -13.21 -9.85
N THR A 228 8.67 -14.31 -9.47
CA THR A 228 9.02 -14.62 -8.08
C THR A 228 9.97 -13.55 -7.50
N LEU A 229 10.99 -13.13 -8.26
CA LEU A 229 11.89 -12.05 -7.84
C LEU A 229 11.16 -10.71 -7.76
N LEU A 230 10.33 -10.39 -8.76
CA LEU A 230 9.57 -9.14 -8.76
C LEU A 230 8.56 -9.08 -7.60
N SER A 231 7.90 -10.20 -7.25
CA SER A 231 7.03 -10.25 -6.07
C SER A 231 7.80 -9.99 -4.78
N ALA A 232 9.03 -10.51 -4.64
CA ALA A 232 9.89 -10.24 -3.50
C ALA A 232 10.27 -8.76 -3.38
N VAL A 233 10.57 -8.09 -4.50
CA VAL A 233 10.84 -6.64 -4.53
C VAL A 233 9.62 -5.85 -4.06
N LEU A 234 8.40 -6.21 -4.51
CA LEU A 234 7.17 -5.56 -4.06
C LEU A 234 6.88 -5.80 -2.57
N PHE A 235 7.12 -7.02 -2.06
CA PHE A 235 6.98 -7.31 -0.63
C PHE A 235 8.02 -6.57 0.21
N SER A 236 9.25 -6.43 -0.29
CA SER A 236 10.28 -5.61 0.34
C SER A 236 9.85 -4.14 0.42
N ALA A 237 9.38 -3.57 -0.69
CA ALA A 237 8.83 -2.22 -0.73
C ALA A 237 7.63 -2.07 0.23
N ALA A 238 6.70 -3.02 0.25
CA ALA A 238 5.60 -3.03 1.21
C ALA A 238 6.10 -3.07 2.66
N THR A 239 7.17 -3.82 2.95
CA THR A 239 7.78 -3.90 4.28
C THR A 239 8.37 -2.56 4.73
N THR A 240 8.95 -1.79 3.80
CA THR A 240 9.43 -0.42 4.11
C THR A 240 8.28 0.55 4.41
N VAL A 241 7.11 0.35 3.80
CA VAL A 241 5.89 1.15 4.06
C VAL A 241 5.30 0.79 5.42
N ARG A 242 5.21 -0.52 5.74
CA ARG A 242 4.84 -1.02 7.06
C ARG A 242 5.57 -2.32 7.35
N SER A 243 6.19 -2.42 8.52
CA SER A 243 6.99 -3.58 8.94
C SER A 243 6.23 -4.91 8.88
N ASN A 244 4.90 -4.91 9.04
CA ASN A 244 4.04 -6.08 8.89
C ASN A 244 4.19 -6.79 7.53
N GLY A 245 4.70 -6.12 6.49
CA GLY A 245 4.99 -6.71 5.19
C GLY A 245 5.98 -7.88 5.24
N ILE A 246 6.83 -7.95 6.28
CA ILE A 246 7.81 -9.03 6.45
C ILE A 246 7.14 -10.41 6.52
N LEU A 247 5.89 -10.48 6.99
CA LEU A 247 5.11 -11.71 7.11
C LEU A 247 4.83 -12.35 5.75
N SER A 248 4.82 -11.57 4.66
CA SER A 248 4.71 -12.11 3.30
C SER A 248 5.90 -13.00 2.92
N GLY A 249 7.04 -12.87 3.62
CA GLY A 249 8.19 -13.75 3.50
C GLY A 249 7.92 -15.21 3.91
N ILE A 250 6.87 -15.48 4.70
CA ILE A 250 6.48 -16.85 5.08
C ILE A 250 6.20 -17.72 3.86
N LEU A 251 5.62 -17.15 2.79
CA LEU A 251 5.37 -17.89 1.55
C LEU A 251 6.66 -18.41 0.91
N PHE A 252 7.70 -17.58 0.89
CA PHE A 252 9.00 -17.93 0.33
C PHE A 252 9.77 -18.89 1.23
N ALA A 253 9.68 -18.71 2.55
CA ALA A 253 10.25 -19.66 3.51
C ALA A 253 9.60 -21.06 3.35
N TYR A 254 8.29 -21.10 3.16
CA TYR A 254 7.56 -22.34 2.91
C TYR A 254 7.97 -22.99 1.58
N ASP A 255 8.05 -22.23 0.48
CA ASP A 255 8.51 -22.78 -0.81
C ASP A 255 9.96 -23.27 -0.72
N ALA A 256 10.87 -22.48 -0.13
CA ALA A 256 12.26 -22.87 0.09
C ALA A 256 12.37 -24.18 0.90
N PHE A 257 11.56 -24.36 1.95
CA PHE A 257 11.52 -25.59 2.74
C PHE A 257 11.07 -26.79 1.89
N LEU A 258 10.02 -26.63 1.07
CA LEU A 258 9.55 -27.70 0.18
C LEU A 258 10.60 -28.08 -0.86
N GLN A 259 11.29 -27.11 -1.46
CA GLN A 259 12.35 -27.38 -2.44
C GLN A 259 13.58 -28.01 -1.78
N LEU A 260 13.98 -27.56 -0.60
CA LEU A 260 15.07 -28.16 0.17
C LEU A 260 14.78 -29.63 0.47
N ARG A 261 13.57 -29.94 0.93
CA ARG A 261 13.15 -31.32 1.18
C ARG A 261 13.23 -32.17 -0.10
N ARG A 262 12.87 -31.63 -1.27
CA ARG A 262 13.01 -32.36 -2.55
C ARG A 262 14.47 -32.59 -2.91
N VAL A 263 15.33 -31.59 -2.78
CA VAL A 263 16.77 -31.71 -3.08
C VAL A 263 17.46 -32.73 -2.18
N VAL A 264 17.05 -32.81 -0.90
CA VAL A 264 17.65 -33.74 0.08
C VAL A 264 17.08 -35.16 -0.07
N SER A 265 15.78 -35.30 -0.32
CA SER A 265 15.11 -36.62 -0.33
C SER A 265 15.02 -37.28 -1.71
N GLN A 266 15.16 -36.52 -2.80
CA GLN A 266 15.17 -37.01 -4.18
C GLN A 266 16.54 -36.70 -4.81
N SER A 267 16.91 -37.41 -5.89
CA SER A 267 18.16 -37.16 -6.62
C SER A 267 18.31 -35.68 -6.98
N MET A 268 19.50 -35.12 -6.79
CA MET A 268 19.81 -33.71 -7.07
C MET A 268 19.40 -33.34 -8.51
N SER A 269 18.31 -32.59 -8.63
CA SER A 269 17.91 -31.97 -9.90
C SER A 269 18.42 -30.53 -9.90
N LEU A 270 19.19 -30.16 -10.94
CA LEU A 270 19.61 -28.77 -11.18
C LEU A 270 18.42 -27.80 -11.12
N ASN A 271 17.23 -28.27 -11.50
CA ASN A 271 16.02 -27.48 -11.47
C ASN A 271 15.56 -27.18 -10.04
N ALA A 272 15.58 -28.17 -9.15
CA ALA A 272 15.21 -27.96 -7.76
C ALA A 272 16.21 -27.01 -7.06
N CYS A 273 17.51 -27.14 -7.36
CA CYS A 273 18.55 -26.25 -6.84
C CYS A 273 18.35 -24.79 -7.30
N ALA A 274 18.08 -24.55 -8.58
CA ALA A 274 17.87 -23.20 -9.09
C ALA A 274 16.60 -22.55 -8.53
N HIS A 275 15.50 -23.29 -8.35
CA HIS A 275 14.30 -22.74 -7.68
C HIS A 275 14.54 -22.43 -6.20
N LEU A 276 15.29 -23.29 -5.50
CA LEU A 276 15.70 -23.03 -4.12
C LEU A 276 16.54 -21.75 -4.01
N LEU A 277 17.50 -21.56 -4.93
CA LEU A 277 18.32 -20.34 -4.97
C LEU A 277 17.45 -19.09 -5.16
N VAL A 278 16.50 -19.12 -6.11
CA VAL A 278 15.57 -18.00 -6.35
C VAL A 278 14.73 -17.71 -5.10
N ALA A 279 14.20 -18.73 -4.43
CA ALA A 279 13.42 -18.56 -3.20
C ALA A 279 14.24 -17.94 -2.06
N ILE A 280 15.50 -18.37 -1.88
CA ILE A 280 16.42 -17.80 -0.88
C ILE A 280 16.73 -16.34 -1.21
N VAL A 281 17.11 -16.04 -2.46
CA VAL A 281 17.40 -14.67 -2.90
C VAL A 281 16.18 -13.77 -2.70
N SER A 282 14.99 -14.23 -3.07
CA SER A 282 13.73 -13.54 -2.81
C SER A 282 13.50 -13.29 -1.32
N GLY A 283 13.74 -14.29 -0.45
CA GLY A 283 13.65 -14.11 1.01
C GLY A 283 14.59 -13.03 1.55
N CYS A 284 15.84 -13.01 1.06
CA CYS A 284 16.81 -11.96 1.40
C CYS A 284 16.33 -10.57 0.94
N ILE A 285 15.78 -10.45 -0.28
CA ILE A 285 15.23 -9.18 -0.79
C ILE A 285 14.11 -8.67 0.11
N ILE A 286 13.22 -9.54 0.59
CA ILE A 286 12.14 -9.13 1.50
C ILE A 286 12.71 -8.63 2.83
N ALA A 287 13.72 -9.32 3.40
CA ALA A 287 14.37 -8.90 4.64
C ALA A 287 15.05 -7.52 4.52
N LEU A 288 15.57 -7.16 3.35
CA LEU A 288 16.13 -5.82 3.11
C LEU A 288 15.09 -4.71 3.34
N GLY A 289 13.80 -4.98 3.12
CA GLY A 289 12.74 -3.99 3.36
C GLY A 289 12.58 -3.61 4.84
N LEU A 290 13.00 -4.49 5.76
CA LEU A 290 13.04 -4.20 7.19
C LEU A 290 14.41 -3.65 7.62
N ILE A 291 15.50 -4.20 7.07
CA ILE A 291 16.87 -3.87 7.47
C ILE A 291 17.27 -2.47 6.98
N LEU A 292 16.90 -2.10 5.74
CA LEU A 292 17.37 -0.86 5.13
C LEU A 292 16.93 0.41 5.91
N PRO A 293 15.64 0.59 6.29
CA PRO A 293 15.26 1.74 7.11
C PRO A 293 15.99 1.79 8.46
N GLN A 294 16.17 0.64 9.11
CA GLN A 294 16.90 0.54 10.39
C GLN A 294 18.37 0.93 10.24
N TYR A 295 19.00 0.51 9.14
CA TYR A 295 20.39 0.86 8.83
C TYR A 295 20.56 2.36 8.58
N ILE A 296 19.67 2.97 7.78
CA ILE A 296 19.72 4.42 7.52
C ILE A 296 19.55 5.19 8.82
N ALA A 297 18.59 4.82 9.66
CA ALA A 297 18.43 5.41 10.99
C ALA A 297 19.68 5.25 11.85
N HIS A 298 20.25 4.05 11.89
CA HIS A 298 21.47 3.79 12.65
C HIS A 298 22.62 4.70 12.19
N THR A 299 22.82 4.89 10.90
CA THR A 299 23.86 5.81 10.41
C THR A 299 23.59 7.28 10.74
N ALA A 300 22.33 7.66 10.94
CA ALA A 300 21.95 9.02 11.30
C ALA A 300 22.14 9.33 12.79
N TYR A 301 21.89 8.37 13.69
CA TYR A 301 21.89 8.60 15.14
C TYR A 301 23.03 7.90 15.90
N CYS A 302 23.59 6.81 15.37
CA CYS A 302 24.60 6.00 16.03
C CYS A 302 25.99 6.28 15.42
N GLY A 303 26.51 7.47 15.71
CA GLY A 303 27.90 7.87 15.42
C GLY A 303 28.85 7.63 16.61
N ASN A 304 30.13 7.97 16.43
CA ASN A 304 31.16 7.90 17.48
C ASN A 304 31.06 9.10 18.45
N ASP A 305 29.87 9.32 19.01
CA ASP A 305 29.63 10.36 20.02
C ASP A 305 29.54 9.70 21.42
N PRO A 306 30.24 10.21 22.45
CA PRO A 306 30.04 9.79 23.83
C PRO A 306 28.57 9.88 24.32
N HIS A 307 27.70 10.62 23.62
CA HIS A 307 26.26 10.71 23.89
C HIS A 307 25.39 9.86 22.94
N SER A 308 25.92 8.75 22.39
CA SER A 308 25.14 7.83 21.54
C SER A 308 23.84 7.38 22.23
N ARG A 309 22.75 7.26 21.46
CA ARG A 309 21.45 6.83 21.99
C ARG A 309 21.53 5.39 22.54
N PRO A 310 20.81 5.05 23.62
CA PRO A 310 20.94 3.73 24.26
C PRO A 310 20.69 2.53 23.34
N TRP A 311 19.79 2.68 22.37
CA TRP A 311 19.46 1.63 21.41
C TRP A 311 20.57 1.32 20.40
N CYS A 312 21.55 2.22 20.23
CA CYS A 312 22.75 1.95 19.44
C CYS A 312 23.62 0.85 20.05
N GLN A 313 23.52 0.64 21.37
CA GLN A 313 24.30 -0.35 22.12
C GLN A 313 23.54 -1.69 22.30
N TRP A 314 22.34 -1.81 21.74
CA TRP A 314 21.57 -3.06 21.82
C TRP A 314 22.20 -4.14 20.92
N TYR A 315 22.03 -5.41 21.30
CA TYR A 315 22.53 -6.55 20.51
C TYR A 315 22.01 -6.53 19.07
N VAL A 316 20.75 -6.13 18.89
CA VAL A 316 20.18 -5.77 17.60
C VAL A 316 19.68 -4.33 17.69
N PRO A 317 20.43 -3.34 17.17
CA PRO A 317 19.99 -1.95 17.15
C PRO A 317 18.68 -1.82 16.38
N SER A 318 17.70 -1.14 16.98
CA SER A 318 16.39 -0.94 16.37
C SER A 318 15.82 0.41 16.78
N ILE A 319 15.81 1.35 15.84
CA ILE A 319 15.17 2.65 16.07
C ILE A 319 13.68 2.46 16.28
N TYR A 320 13.05 1.53 15.55
CA TYR A 320 11.62 1.27 15.70
C TYR A 320 11.29 0.74 17.10
N GLY A 321 12.07 -0.21 17.61
CA GLY A 321 11.89 -0.74 18.96
C GLY A 321 12.13 0.33 20.03
N TRP A 322 13.17 1.15 19.86
CA TRP A 322 13.43 2.29 20.72
C TRP A 322 12.25 3.25 20.75
N VAL A 323 11.78 3.67 19.58
CA VAL A 323 10.71 4.64 19.43
C VAL A 323 9.44 4.16 20.13
N GLN A 324 9.04 2.91 19.90
CA GLN A 324 7.87 2.30 20.54
C GLN A 324 7.99 2.26 22.07
N SER A 325 9.16 1.91 22.60
CA SER A 325 9.38 1.83 24.05
C SER A 325 9.53 3.19 24.73
N HIS A 326 10.24 4.13 24.12
CA HIS A 326 10.65 5.39 24.73
C HIS A 326 9.59 6.49 24.60
N TYR A 327 8.96 6.59 23.42
CA TYR A 327 7.99 7.66 23.13
C TYR A 327 6.54 7.20 23.28
N TRP A 328 6.23 5.94 22.93
CA TRP A 328 4.87 5.40 23.01
C TRP A 328 4.61 4.52 24.23
N TYR A 329 5.65 4.21 25.03
CA TYR A 329 5.55 3.34 26.21
C TYR A 329 4.87 1.99 25.93
N VAL A 330 4.99 1.51 24.68
CA VAL A 330 4.48 0.20 24.28
C VAL A 330 5.56 -0.81 24.63
N ILE A 331 5.20 -1.74 25.51
CA ILE A 331 6.06 -2.84 25.93
C ILE A 331 5.86 -3.98 24.94
N PHE A 332 6.95 -4.48 24.34
CA PHE A 332 6.95 -5.70 23.52
C PHE A 332 7.34 -6.92 24.34
#